data_AF-A0A7R8UXN8-F1
#
_entry.id   AF-A0A7R8UXN8-F1
#
_cell.length_a   1.000
_cell.length_b   1.000
_cell.length_c   1.000
_cell.angle_alpha   90.00
_cell.angle_beta   90.00
_cell.angle_gamma   90.00
#
_symmetry.space_group_name_H-M   'P 1'
#
loop_
_entity.id
_entity.type
_entity.pdbx_description
1 polymer ?
#
loop_
_entity_poly.entity_id
_entity_poly.type
_entity_poly.pdbx_seq_one_letter_code
_entity_poly.pdbx_strand_id
1 'polypeptide(L)'
;MKRSISMPVKPRYIEDLPPLERSEEREELFHNENFCSKRTLPSNGGCYNPYEIIEEDQHFIAQKELIDFSENWKRQKSREVYTARVIAQSGHHNVSFFKIPGRSWQYFKDLITTLIEQEWPYTFFIFLSTFFITWMVFTCLWYLIAYAHGDLNYDEQSGESLMEGQQPCVIGAQSLTALFIYTVETQVSIGFGEKYPSDECPEGVFLFVSQLIVYIGIEGAMVGIVYAKVARPSKQVSEPKFSRKAVICQRDGNICLVIRVCDQKGQQAIGTKIRVFLLEDRRSQEGEYLGKCLNELKIEDSGTPFILWPTTICHFIDRRSPFYKYICEDYTNKEFEVIVSLTGSSPSSGQITESRTSYLPKEITWGECFVNIIHYNASKNVYTIDYENFNATVPVPMVSLTEFVFERSSKTQPPTKHFRLSQYKTHEI
;
A
#
# COMPACT_ATOMS: atom_id res chain seq x y z
N MET A 1 19.38 -33.55 -61.83
CA MET A 1 18.86 -32.43 -61.00
C MET A 1 19.94 -32.02 -60.01
N LYS A 2 20.55 -30.85 -60.23
CA LYS A 2 21.65 -30.31 -59.41
C LYS A 2 21.04 -29.67 -58.16
N ARG A 3 21.42 -30.13 -56.95
CA ARG A 3 21.15 -29.43 -55.69
C ARG A 3 22.22 -28.35 -55.50
N SER A 4 21.81 -27.08 -55.49
CA SER A 4 22.67 -25.96 -55.12
C SER A 4 22.81 -25.92 -53.60
N ILE A 5 24.05 -26.01 -53.12
CA ILE A 5 24.41 -25.77 -51.72
C ILE A 5 24.72 -24.28 -51.60
N SER A 6 23.83 -23.51 -51.00
CA SER A 6 24.14 -22.15 -50.53
C SER A 6 24.64 -22.23 -49.10
N MET A 7 25.88 -21.79 -48.87
CA MET A 7 26.55 -21.78 -47.56
C MET A 7 25.81 -20.88 -46.56
N PRO A 8 25.82 -21.20 -45.26
CA PRO A 8 25.35 -20.28 -44.23
C PRO A 8 26.33 -19.11 -44.07
N VAL A 9 25.79 -17.89 -44.09
CA VAL A 9 26.54 -16.66 -43.81
C VAL A 9 26.98 -16.66 -42.35
N LYS A 10 28.30 -16.58 -42.10
CA LYS A 10 28.85 -16.35 -40.75
C LYS A 10 28.42 -14.96 -40.25
N PRO A 11 27.90 -14.81 -39.02
CA PRO A 11 27.66 -13.49 -38.45
C PRO A 11 28.99 -12.75 -38.26
N ARG A 12 29.03 -11.47 -38.65
CA ARG A 12 30.14 -10.56 -38.32
C ARG A 12 30.01 -10.18 -36.85
N TYR A 13 31.11 -10.32 -36.11
CA TYR A 13 31.25 -9.77 -34.76
C TYR A 13 31.30 -8.25 -34.85
N ILE A 14 30.51 -7.56 -34.04
CA ILE A 14 30.66 -6.13 -33.78
C ILE A 14 31.79 -6.03 -32.75
N GLU A 15 32.85 -5.31 -33.10
CA GLU A 15 33.97 -5.00 -32.20
C GLU A 15 33.46 -4.26 -30.96
N ASP A 16 34.09 -4.55 -29.83
CA ASP A 16 33.73 -4.07 -28.50
C ASP A 16 33.59 -2.54 -28.47
N LEU A 17 32.38 -2.06 -28.16
CA LEU A 17 32.14 -0.67 -27.79
C LEU A 17 32.88 -0.38 -26.46
N PRO A 18 33.53 0.78 -26.32
CA PRO A 18 34.18 1.15 -25.07
C PRO A 18 33.15 1.21 -23.91
N PRO A 19 33.57 0.91 -22.67
CA PRO A 19 32.67 0.90 -21.52
C PRO A 19 32.05 2.28 -21.32
N LEU A 20 30.72 2.34 -21.23
CA LEU A 20 30.00 3.57 -20.91
C LEU A 20 30.29 3.95 -19.45
N GLU A 21 30.71 5.20 -19.25
CA GLU A 21 30.97 5.77 -17.92
C GLU A 21 29.70 5.78 -17.06
N ARG A 22 29.83 5.20 -15.87
CA ARG A 22 28.82 5.16 -14.81
C ARG A 22 28.72 6.53 -14.17
N SER A 23 27.51 7.05 -13.96
CA SER A 23 27.29 8.18 -13.04
C SER A 23 27.55 7.71 -11.60
N GLU A 24 28.48 8.35 -10.90
CA GLU A 24 28.74 8.11 -9.48
C GLU A 24 27.62 8.71 -8.62
N GLU A 25 26.61 7.92 -8.27
CA GLU A 25 25.84 8.15 -7.05
C GLU A 25 26.07 6.95 -6.11
N ARG A 26 26.79 7.23 -5.02
CA ARG A 26 27.13 6.31 -3.94
C ARG A 26 25.96 6.30 -2.95
N GLU A 27 25.29 5.16 -2.80
CA GLU A 27 24.26 4.96 -1.77
C GLU A 27 24.91 4.90 -0.37
N GLU A 28 24.58 5.85 0.51
CA GLU A 28 24.82 5.74 1.94
C GLU A 28 23.63 5.04 2.62
N LEU A 29 23.88 3.83 3.12
CA LEU A 29 22.99 3.06 3.97
C LEU A 29 22.91 3.72 5.36
N PHE A 30 21.85 4.49 5.62
CA PHE A 30 21.57 4.97 6.97
C PHE A 30 20.88 3.88 7.82
N HIS A 31 21.69 3.21 8.64
CA HIS A 31 21.22 2.53 9.85
C HIS A 31 20.83 3.60 10.88
N ASN A 32 19.54 3.69 11.20
CA ASN A 32 19.05 4.55 12.27
C ASN A 32 18.95 3.71 13.57
N GLU A 33 20.00 3.72 14.38
CA GLU A 33 19.90 3.37 15.79
C GLU A 33 19.82 4.65 16.63
N ASN A 34 18.70 4.78 17.33
CA ASN A 34 18.48 5.79 18.36
C ASN A 34 19.44 5.55 19.52
N PHE A 35 20.30 6.52 19.87
CA PHE A 35 20.70 6.69 21.27
C PHE A 35 21.11 8.14 21.55
N CYS A 36 20.25 8.84 22.28
CA CYS A 36 20.52 10.15 22.84
C CYS A 36 21.29 9.95 24.15
N SER A 37 22.53 10.45 24.25
CA SER A 37 23.23 10.60 25.52
C SER A 37 23.96 11.94 25.60
N LYS A 38 23.77 12.58 26.76
CA LYS A 38 24.23 13.90 27.18
C LYS A 38 25.77 14.00 27.36
N ARG A 39 26.23 15.26 27.46
CA ARG A 39 27.50 15.79 28.02
C ARG A 39 28.64 15.91 27.01
N THR A 40 29.53 16.92 27.01
CA THR A 40 29.81 18.11 27.86
C THR A 40 30.80 18.99 27.08
N LEU A 41 30.69 20.31 27.19
CA LEU A 41 31.74 21.26 26.76
C LEU A 41 32.97 21.20 27.70
N PRO A 42 34.18 21.51 27.21
CA PRO A 42 35.23 22.10 28.02
C PRO A 42 35.51 23.56 27.63
N SER A 43 35.64 24.36 28.70
CA SER A 43 36.05 25.75 28.80
C SER A 43 37.57 25.94 28.73
N ASN A 44 38.01 27.10 28.23
CA ASN A 44 39.12 27.96 28.71
C ASN A 44 39.43 28.97 27.58
N GLY A 45 39.59 30.28 27.76
CA GLY A 45 39.64 31.15 28.93
C GLY A 45 40.38 32.44 28.49
N GLY A 46 40.00 33.61 29.00
CA GLY A 46 40.79 34.84 28.84
C GLY A 46 39.99 36.13 28.69
N CYS A 47 39.62 36.73 29.83
CA CYS A 47 38.95 38.02 29.97
C CYS A 47 39.87 39.20 29.61
N TYR A 48 39.32 40.22 28.95
CA TYR A 48 39.61 41.62 29.24
C TYR A 48 38.29 42.40 29.17
N ASN A 49 37.98 43.11 30.26
CA ASN A 49 36.91 44.09 30.31
C ASN A 49 37.44 45.31 31.09
N PRO A 50 37.21 46.52 30.60
CA PRO A 50 36.57 47.51 31.46
C PRO A 50 35.42 48.24 30.75
N TYR A 51 34.24 48.20 31.40
CA TYR A 51 33.23 49.28 31.60
C TYR A 51 33.45 50.57 30.78
N GLU A 52 32.48 51.20 30.09
CA GLU A 52 31.04 51.39 30.32
C GLU A 52 30.40 52.04 29.06
N ILE A 53 29.18 51.60 28.72
CA ILE A 53 28.01 52.41 28.27
C ILE A 53 28.17 53.27 27.00
N ILE A 54 27.59 52.79 25.88
CA ILE A 54 26.36 53.28 25.21
C ILE A 54 25.92 52.12 24.27
N GLU A 55 25.10 51.22 24.80
CA GLU A 55 24.34 50.21 24.05
C GLU A 55 22.90 50.71 23.98
N GLU A 56 22.33 50.86 22.78
CA GLU A 56 20.89 50.62 22.57
C GLU A 56 20.52 50.39 21.09
N ASP A 57 21.30 50.86 20.11
CA ASP A 57 20.85 50.81 18.70
C ASP A 57 21.41 49.65 17.83
N GLN A 58 22.53 49.01 18.20
CA GLN A 58 23.13 47.96 17.35
C GLN A 58 22.58 46.55 17.60
N HIS A 59 22.08 46.27 18.80
CA HIS A 59 21.47 44.97 19.13
C HIS A 59 20.15 44.75 18.38
N PHE A 60 19.42 45.82 18.07
CA PHE A 60 18.15 45.71 17.35
C PHE A 60 18.35 45.37 15.86
N ILE A 61 19.42 45.85 15.23
CA ILE A 61 19.68 45.61 13.80
C ILE A 61 20.20 44.18 13.56
N ALA A 62 21.15 43.72 14.38
CA ALA A 62 21.68 42.35 14.27
C ALA A 62 20.63 41.28 14.60
N GLN A 63 19.75 41.55 15.58
CA GLN A 63 18.66 40.66 15.92
C GLN A 63 17.56 40.66 14.83
N LYS A 64 17.32 41.80 14.17
CA LYS A 64 16.37 41.88 13.06
C LYS A 64 16.88 41.15 11.82
N GLU A 65 18.17 41.24 11.49
CA GLU A 65 18.76 40.47 10.38
C GLU A 65 18.80 38.97 10.65
N LEU A 66 19.06 38.53 11.90
CA LEU A 66 19.00 37.12 12.28
C LEU A 66 17.56 36.57 12.32
N ILE A 67 16.58 37.39 12.70
CA ILE A 67 15.16 37.04 12.63
C ILE A 67 14.71 36.98 11.16
N ASP A 68 15.09 37.93 10.30
CA ASP A 68 14.77 37.90 8.86
C ASP A 68 15.46 36.73 8.15
N PHE A 69 16.69 36.37 8.54
CA PHE A 69 17.40 35.22 7.99
C PHE A 69 16.77 33.89 8.45
N SER A 70 16.32 33.81 9.71
CA SER A 70 15.58 32.68 10.28
C SER A 70 14.18 32.54 9.69
N GLU A 71 13.47 33.65 9.46
CA GLU A 71 12.18 33.67 8.76
C GLU A 71 12.34 33.28 7.28
N ASN A 72 13.39 33.76 6.60
CA ASN A 72 13.68 33.34 5.24
C ASN A 72 14.11 31.87 5.17
N TRP A 73 14.90 31.36 6.13
CA TRP A 73 15.20 29.93 6.22
C TRP A 73 13.94 29.08 6.49
N LYS A 74 13.03 29.54 7.35
CA LYS A 74 11.73 28.90 7.58
C LYS A 74 10.80 28.99 6.38
N ARG A 75 10.78 30.11 5.65
CA ARG A 75 10.03 30.27 4.38
C ARG A 75 10.62 29.45 3.24
N GLN A 76 11.94 29.25 3.23
CA GLN A 76 12.64 28.47 2.21
C GLN A 76 12.50 26.96 2.49
N LYS A 77 12.50 26.56 3.77
CA LYS A 77 12.20 25.18 4.19
C LYS A 77 10.69 24.85 4.14
N SER A 78 9.79 25.84 4.23
CA SER A 78 8.35 25.65 3.97
C SER A 78 7.96 25.72 2.49
N ARG A 79 8.93 26.05 1.61
CA ARG A 79 8.80 26.01 0.15
C ARG A 79 9.50 24.81 -0.50
N GLU A 80 9.92 23.80 0.28
CA GLU A 80 9.69 22.45 -0.20
C GLU A 80 8.18 22.28 -0.24
N VAL A 81 7.60 22.55 -1.41
CA VAL A 81 6.23 22.16 -1.72
C VAL A 81 6.21 20.65 -1.48
N TYR A 82 5.79 20.25 -0.27
CA TYR A 82 5.24 18.94 -0.02
C TYR A 82 4.07 18.84 -0.98
N THR A 83 4.36 18.37 -2.19
CA THR A 83 3.39 18.18 -3.24
C THR A 83 2.38 17.22 -2.64
N ALA A 84 1.18 17.74 -2.41
CA ALA A 84 0.12 17.01 -1.74
C ALA A 84 -0.27 15.81 -2.62
N ARG A 85 0.35 14.67 -2.34
CA ARG A 85 0.14 13.39 -3.02
C ARG A 85 -1.01 12.64 -2.38
N VAL A 86 -1.92 12.11 -3.19
CA VAL A 86 -3.09 11.35 -2.74
C VAL A 86 -2.75 9.88 -2.51
N ILE A 87 -1.89 9.29 -3.35
CA ILE A 87 -1.46 7.89 -3.22
C ILE A 87 0.06 7.84 -3.14
N ALA A 88 0.64 7.28 -2.08
CA ALA A 88 2.08 7.06 -1.98
C ALA A 88 2.60 6.16 -3.11
N GLN A 89 3.88 6.28 -3.49
CA GLN A 89 4.51 5.32 -4.43
C GLN A 89 4.49 3.87 -3.93
N SER A 90 4.38 3.67 -2.62
CA SER A 90 4.16 2.35 -2.00
C SER A 90 2.71 1.85 -2.10
N GLY A 91 1.79 2.65 -2.64
CA GLY A 91 0.36 2.34 -2.76
C GLY A 91 -0.50 2.74 -1.56
N HIS A 92 0.08 3.26 -0.48
CA HIS A 92 -0.70 3.76 0.67
C HIS A 92 -1.53 4.99 0.33
N HIS A 93 -2.77 5.02 0.83
CA HIS A 93 -3.68 6.14 0.65
C HIS A 93 -3.37 7.26 1.64
N ASN A 94 -3.13 8.47 1.14
CA ASN A 94 -2.95 9.67 1.95
C ASN A 94 -4.26 10.48 2.00
N VAL A 95 -5.34 9.82 2.44
CA VAL A 95 -6.67 10.43 2.57
C VAL A 95 -7.24 10.07 3.93
N SER A 96 -7.55 11.09 4.73
CA SER A 96 -8.22 10.93 6.02
C SER A 96 -9.68 11.38 5.92
N PHE A 97 -10.59 10.47 6.27
CA PHE A 97 -12.02 10.78 6.32
C PHE A 97 -12.37 11.35 7.70
N PHE A 98 -12.88 12.59 7.75
CA PHE A 98 -13.29 13.28 8.96
C PHE A 98 -14.82 13.43 9.03
N LYS A 99 -15.40 13.34 10.24
CA LYS A 99 -16.85 13.53 10.50
C LYS A 99 -17.80 12.65 9.66
N ILE A 100 -17.58 11.33 9.70
CA ILE A 100 -18.55 10.37 9.14
C ILE A 100 -19.68 10.16 10.17
N PRO A 101 -20.95 10.48 9.86
CA PRO A 101 -22.06 10.29 10.80
C PRO A 101 -22.26 8.81 11.12
N GLY A 102 -22.40 8.44 12.40
CA GLY A 102 -22.71 7.07 12.82
C GLY A 102 -21.57 6.05 12.72
N ARG A 103 -20.32 6.50 12.55
CA ARG A 103 -19.14 5.66 12.29
C ARG A 103 -18.97 4.47 13.25
N SER A 104 -19.11 4.67 14.57
CA SER A 104 -18.92 3.59 15.55
C SER A 104 -20.00 2.51 15.47
N TRP A 105 -21.27 2.89 15.28
CA TRP A 105 -22.39 1.95 15.19
C TRP A 105 -22.33 1.08 13.93
N GLN A 106 -21.78 1.63 12.83
CA GLN A 106 -21.61 0.89 11.59
C GLN A 106 -20.54 -0.20 11.70
N TYR A 107 -19.46 0.03 12.47
CA TYR A 107 -18.47 -1.02 12.78
C TYR A 107 -19.05 -2.13 13.66
N PHE A 108 -19.91 -1.80 14.64
CA PHE A 108 -20.57 -2.82 15.45
C PHE A 108 -21.58 -3.67 14.66
N LYS A 109 -22.25 -3.09 13.66
CA LYS A 109 -23.12 -3.86 12.76
C LYS A 109 -22.36 -4.87 11.91
N ASP A 110 -21.07 -4.63 11.67
CA ASP A 110 -20.21 -5.49 10.86
C ASP A 110 -19.02 -6.03 11.68
N LEU A 111 -19.36 -6.63 12.83
CA LEU A 111 -18.41 -7.10 13.82
C LEU A 111 -17.50 -8.22 13.26
N ILE A 112 -18.04 -9.10 12.41
CA ILE A 112 -17.28 -10.21 11.82
C ILE A 112 -16.20 -9.69 10.88
N THR A 113 -16.54 -8.80 9.94
CA THR A 113 -15.53 -8.25 9.02
C THR A 113 -14.52 -7.41 9.79
N THR A 114 -14.97 -6.63 10.78
CA THR A 114 -14.10 -5.82 11.63
C THR A 114 -13.06 -6.70 12.34
N LEU A 115 -13.47 -7.81 12.96
CA LEU A 115 -12.55 -8.76 13.62
C LEU A 115 -11.57 -9.40 12.62
N ILE A 116 -12.04 -9.73 11.42
CA ILE A 116 -11.19 -10.29 10.37
C ILE A 116 -10.16 -9.26 9.88
N GLU A 117 -10.54 -7.97 9.78
CA GLU A 117 -9.69 -6.89 9.27
C GLU A 117 -8.71 -6.32 10.29
N GLN A 118 -8.91 -6.55 11.59
CA GLN A 118 -7.96 -6.15 12.63
C GLN A 118 -6.56 -6.73 12.40
N GLU A 119 -5.54 -6.17 13.05
CA GLU A 119 -4.22 -6.79 13.01
C GLU A 119 -4.17 -8.06 13.88
N TRP A 120 -3.21 -8.94 13.59
CA TRP A 120 -2.97 -10.16 14.38
C TRP A 120 -2.85 -9.95 15.89
N PRO A 121 -2.07 -8.99 16.42
CA PRO A 121 -1.95 -8.80 17.86
C PRO A 121 -3.30 -8.51 18.53
N TYR A 122 -4.14 -7.66 17.92
CA TYR A 122 -5.48 -7.38 18.44
C TYR A 122 -6.38 -8.60 18.36
N THR A 123 -6.28 -9.40 17.29
CA THR A 123 -7.04 -10.66 17.15
C THR A 123 -6.70 -11.63 18.28
N PHE A 124 -5.40 -11.84 18.57
CA PHE A 124 -4.97 -12.69 19.69
C PHE A 124 -5.41 -12.14 21.05
N PHE A 125 -5.33 -10.82 21.25
CA PHE A 125 -5.78 -10.19 22.48
C PHE A 125 -7.28 -10.36 22.71
N ILE A 126 -8.10 -10.18 21.67
CA ILE A 126 -9.55 -10.38 21.75
C ILE A 126 -9.89 -11.85 22.03
N PHE A 127 -9.18 -12.79 21.40
CA PHE A 127 -9.32 -14.22 21.65
C PHE A 127 -9.06 -14.55 23.12
N LEU A 128 -7.88 -14.21 23.64
CA LEU A 128 -7.50 -14.45 25.04
C LEU A 128 -8.47 -13.80 26.02
N SER A 129 -8.85 -12.54 25.76
CA SER A 129 -9.80 -11.82 26.61
C SER A 129 -11.17 -12.50 26.64
N THR A 130 -11.66 -13.00 25.50
CA THR A 130 -12.97 -13.67 25.43
C THR A 130 -12.98 -14.95 26.26
N PHE A 131 -11.96 -15.82 26.13
CA PHE A 131 -11.87 -17.04 26.96
C PHE A 131 -11.77 -16.69 28.44
N PHE A 132 -10.88 -15.77 28.80
CA PHE A 132 -10.71 -15.37 30.19
C PHE A 132 -12.00 -14.79 30.81
N ILE A 133 -12.71 -13.91 30.09
CA ILE A 133 -13.98 -13.35 30.54
C ILE A 133 -15.03 -14.47 30.73
N THR A 134 -15.13 -15.41 29.79
CA THR A 134 -16.08 -16.52 29.94
C THR A 134 -15.78 -17.39 31.15
N TRP A 135 -14.49 -17.71 31.40
CA TRP A 135 -14.10 -18.46 32.59
C TRP A 135 -14.45 -17.71 33.87
N MET A 136 -14.19 -16.39 33.93
CA MET A 136 -14.56 -15.57 35.08
C MET A 136 -16.08 -15.56 35.31
N VAL A 137 -16.88 -15.38 34.26
CA VAL A 137 -18.35 -15.36 34.37
C VAL A 137 -18.89 -16.70 34.88
N PHE A 138 -18.47 -17.82 34.29
CA PHE A 138 -18.93 -19.14 34.74
C PHE A 138 -18.39 -19.50 36.14
N THR A 139 -17.18 -19.08 36.49
CA THR A 139 -16.66 -19.23 37.86
C THR A 139 -17.51 -18.49 38.87
N CYS A 140 -17.91 -17.25 38.56
CA CYS A 140 -18.80 -16.47 39.42
C CYS A 140 -20.18 -17.11 39.54
N LEU A 141 -20.72 -17.70 38.46
CA LEU A 141 -22.00 -18.41 38.49
C LEU A 141 -21.92 -19.70 39.35
N TRP A 142 -20.86 -20.49 39.18
CA TRP A 142 -20.60 -21.67 40.02
C TRP A 142 -20.39 -21.31 41.49
N TYR A 143 -19.66 -20.21 41.75
CA TYR A 143 -19.49 -19.68 43.10
C TYR A 143 -20.83 -19.23 43.71
N LEU A 144 -21.70 -18.59 42.92
CA LEU A 144 -23.02 -18.18 43.38
C LEU A 144 -23.91 -19.39 43.74
N ILE A 145 -23.87 -20.46 42.93
CA ILE A 145 -24.59 -21.71 43.24
C ILE A 145 -24.04 -22.33 44.52
N ALA A 146 -22.71 -22.50 44.62
CA ALA A 146 -22.06 -23.07 45.81
C ALA A 146 -22.32 -22.22 47.07
N TYR A 147 -22.38 -20.89 46.94
CA TYR A 147 -22.72 -20.00 48.04
C TYR A 147 -24.18 -20.10 48.45
N ALA A 148 -25.11 -20.17 47.49
CA ALA A 148 -26.54 -20.30 47.75
C ALA A 148 -26.91 -21.64 48.39
N HIS A 149 -26.25 -22.73 47.99
CA HIS A 149 -26.43 -24.07 48.55
C HIS A 149 -25.74 -24.27 49.92
N GLY A 150 -24.81 -23.37 50.28
CA GLY A 150 -24.07 -23.43 51.53
C GLY A 150 -22.79 -24.28 51.49
N ASP A 151 -22.35 -24.73 50.31
CA ASP A 151 -21.17 -25.60 50.11
C ASP A 151 -19.84 -25.00 50.62
N LEU A 152 -19.80 -23.66 50.70
CA LEU A 152 -18.62 -22.89 51.08
C LEU A 152 -18.55 -22.61 52.59
N ASN A 153 -19.63 -22.88 53.33
CA ASN A 153 -19.73 -22.57 54.75
C ASN A 153 -19.54 -23.86 55.57
N TYR A 154 -18.56 -23.83 56.48
CA TYR A 154 -18.28 -24.92 57.41
C TYR A 154 -18.55 -24.44 58.83
N ASP A 155 -19.19 -25.27 59.65
CA ASP A 155 -19.37 -24.97 61.06
C ASP A 155 -18.04 -25.17 61.80
N GLU A 156 -17.52 -24.09 62.39
CA GLU A 156 -16.23 -24.05 63.11
C GLU A 156 -16.17 -25.00 64.32
N GLN A 157 -17.32 -25.43 64.87
CA GLN A 157 -17.37 -26.26 66.08
C GLN A 157 -17.54 -27.76 65.80
N SER A 158 -18.27 -28.15 64.76
CA SER A 158 -18.56 -29.54 64.41
C SER A 158 -17.67 -30.05 63.26
N GLY A 159 -17.07 -29.15 62.47
CA GLY A 159 -16.34 -29.52 61.25
C GLY A 159 -17.27 -30.04 60.14
N GLU A 160 -18.59 -30.00 60.35
CA GLU A 160 -19.59 -30.39 59.37
C GLU A 160 -19.92 -29.20 58.46
N SER A 161 -20.28 -29.52 57.22
CA SER A 161 -20.63 -28.52 56.21
C SER A 161 -22.06 -28.03 56.46
N LEU A 162 -22.28 -26.72 56.34
CA LEU A 162 -23.62 -26.10 56.46
C LEU A 162 -24.42 -26.24 55.16
N MET A 163 -24.16 -27.30 54.38
CA MET A 163 -24.77 -27.54 53.08
C MET A 163 -26.21 -28.07 53.22
N GLU A 164 -27.07 -27.66 52.30
CA GLU A 164 -28.47 -28.12 52.25
C GLU A 164 -28.57 -29.46 51.48
N GLY A 165 -27.95 -30.54 52.00
CA GLY A 165 -27.96 -31.83 51.30
C GLY A 165 -26.95 -32.85 51.84
N GLN A 166 -26.81 -33.98 51.12
CA GLN A 166 -25.82 -35.02 51.46
C GLN A 166 -24.46 -34.81 50.79
N GLN A 167 -24.41 -34.06 49.68
CA GLN A 167 -23.19 -33.79 48.92
C GLN A 167 -23.18 -32.35 48.41
N PRO A 168 -21.99 -31.74 48.20
CA PRO A 168 -21.89 -30.41 47.60
C PRO A 168 -22.29 -30.45 46.12
N CYS A 169 -22.68 -29.29 45.55
CA CYS A 169 -23.01 -29.19 44.13
C CYS A 169 -21.81 -29.50 43.22
N VAL A 170 -20.59 -29.18 43.66
CA VAL A 170 -19.34 -29.54 42.97
C VAL A 170 -18.41 -30.22 43.96
N ILE A 171 -18.13 -31.50 43.71
CA ILE A 171 -17.22 -32.28 44.55
C ILE A 171 -15.79 -31.86 44.24
N GLY A 172 -14.96 -31.69 45.28
CA GLY A 172 -13.54 -31.32 45.15
C GLY A 172 -13.28 -29.83 44.89
N ALA A 173 -14.30 -28.96 44.93
CA ALA A 173 -14.15 -27.52 44.68
C ALA A 173 -14.70 -26.65 45.83
N GLN A 174 -13.88 -26.40 46.84
CA GLN A 174 -14.28 -25.64 48.06
C GLN A 174 -13.75 -24.20 48.12
N SER A 175 -12.97 -23.78 47.12
CA SER A 175 -12.41 -22.43 47.04
C SER A 175 -12.73 -21.78 45.70
N LEU A 176 -12.70 -20.44 45.64
CA LEU A 176 -12.87 -19.70 44.38
C LEU A 176 -11.86 -20.16 43.32
N THR A 177 -10.62 -20.42 43.71
CA THR A 177 -9.57 -20.93 42.83
C THR A 177 -9.90 -22.34 42.32
N ALA A 178 -10.42 -23.22 43.19
CA ALA A 178 -10.82 -24.57 42.78
C ALA A 178 -12.02 -24.56 41.83
N LEU A 179 -12.99 -23.66 42.04
CA LEU A 179 -14.12 -23.44 41.13
C LEU A 179 -13.69 -22.82 39.80
N PHE A 180 -12.70 -21.93 39.81
CA PHE A 180 -12.08 -21.42 38.59
C PHE A 180 -11.41 -22.54 37.79
N ILE A 181 -10.61 -23.35 38.46
CA ILE A 181 -9.96 -24.51 37.85
C ILE A 181 -11.01 -25.48 37.28
N TYR A 182 -12.07 -25.80 38.03
CA TYR A 182 -13.19 -26.62 37.56
C TYR A 182 -13.88 -26.03 36.32
N THR A 183 -14.10 -24.71 36.32
CA THR A 183 -14.69 -24.00 35.17
C THR A 183 -13.82 -24.14 33.93
N VAL A 184 -12.50 -23.96 34.06
CA VAL A 184 -11.54 -24.14 32.97
C VAL A 184 -11.49 -25.60 32.51
N GLU A 185 -11.41 -26.55 33.44
CA GLU A 185 -11.40 -28.00 33.14
C GLU A 185 -12.64 -28.43 32.36
N THR A 186 -13.81 -27.94 32.77
CA THR A 186 -15.10 -28.24 32.13
C THR A 186 -15.23 -27.56 30.78
N GLN A 187 -14.88 -26.27 30.71
CA GLN A 187 -15.03 -25.49 29.49
C GLN A 187 -14.08 -25.96 28.39
N VAL A 188 -12.82 -26.25 28.71
CA VAL A 188 -11.83 -26.75 27.73
C VAL A 188 -11.95 -28.27 27.53
N SER A 189 -12.87 -28.94 28.22
CA SER A 189 -13.08 -30.39 28.19
C SER A 189 -11.84 -31.22 28.57
N ILE A 190 -11.00 -30.71 29.47
CA ILE A 190 -9.85 -31.45 30.01
C ILE A 190 -10.32 -32.51 30.99
N GLY A 191 -11.18 -32.12 31.95
CA GLY A 191 -11.80 -33.01 32.95
C GLY A 191 -10.82 -33.94 33.66
N PHE A 192 -9.99 -33.41 34.58
CA PHE A 192 -9.02 -34.25 35.31
C PHE A 192 -9.68 -35.31 36.21
N GLY A 193 -10.97 -35.15 36.52
CA GLY A 193 -11.78 -36.11 37.27
C GLY A 193 -11.72 -35.96 38.79
N GLU A 194 -10.86 -35.08 39.31
CA GLU A 194 -10.84 -34.73 40.73
C GLU A 194 -12.00 -33.82 41.13
N LYS A 195 -12.54 -33.06 40.17
CA LYS A 195 -13.66 -32.13 40.37
C LYS A 195 -14.77 -32.47 39.40
N TYR A 196 -15.98 -32.66 39.89
CA TYR A 196 -17.15 -33.02 39.08
C TYR A 196 -18.45 -32.54 39.73
N PRO A 197 -19.49 -32.22 38.93
CA PRO A 197 -20.79 -31.83 39.45
C PRO A 197 -21.51 -33.04 40.05
N SER A 198 -22.21 -32.84 41.17
CA SER A 198 -23.10 -33.85 41.75
C SER A 198 -24.52 -33.77 41.16
N ASP A 199 -25.34 -34.79 41.41
CA ASP A 199 -26.75 -34.87 41.01
C ASP A 199 -27.71 -34.24 42.04
N GLU A 200 -27.20 -33.76 43.18
CA GLU A 200 -27.99 -33.09 44.22
C GLU A 200 -28.56 -31.75 43.76
N CYS A 201 -27.77 -30.94 43.04
CA CYS A 201 -28.12 -29.58 42.64
C CYS A 201 -28.55 -29.52 41.16
N PRO A 202 -29.86 -29.46 40.83
CA PRO A 202 -30.33 -29.40 39.44
C PRO A 202 -29.89 -28.12 38.70
N GLU A 203 -29.72 -27.01 39.41
CA GLU A 203 -29.17 -25.76 38.88
C GLU A 203 -27.70 -25.91 38.44
N GLY A 204 -26.92 -26.76 39.13
CA GLY A 204 -25.55 -27.08 38.74
C GLY A 204 -25.51 -27.86 37.42
N VAL A 205 -26.39 -28.85 37.26
CA VAL A 205 -26.54 -29.61 36.00
C VAL A 205 -26.96 -28.68 34.86
N PHE A 206 -27.91 -27.78 35.09
CA PHE A 206 -28.32 -26.79 34.09
C PHE A 206 -27.16 -25.85 33.71
N LEU A 207 -26.41 -25.34 34.70
CA LEU A 207 -25.28 -24.47 34.46
C LEU A 207 -24.19 -25.21 33.66
N PHE A 208 -23.87 -26.45 34.01
CA PHE A 208 -22.94 -27.30 33.28
C PHE A 208 -23.33 -27.45 31.79
N VAL A 209 -24.58 -27.80 31.50
CA VAL A 209 -25.05 -27.96 30.11
C VAL A 209 -25.02 -26.63 29.36
N SER A 210 -25.47 -25.54 30.00
CA SER A 210 -25.45 -24.20 29.38
C SER A 210 -24.02 -23.72 29.09
N GLN A 211 -23.07 -24.01 29.98
CA GLN A 211 -21.65 -23.71 29.83
C GLN A 211 -21.07 -24.40 28.60
N LEU A 212 -21.38 -25.69 28.39
CA LEU A 212 -20.92 -26.43 27.22
C LEU A 212 -21.47 -25.85 25.91
N ILE A 213 -22.76 -25.51 25.87
CA ILE A 213 -23.38 -24.94 24.66
C ILE A 213 -22.76 -23.59 24.30
N VAL A 214 -22.58 -22.70 25.29
CA VAL A 214 -21.97 -21.38 25.10
C VAL A 214 -20.52 -21.54 24.64
N TYR A 215 -19.77 -22.46 25.24
CA TYR A 215 -18.39 -22.72 24.87
C TYR A 215 -18.24 -23.16 23.41
N ILE A 216 -19.00 -24.17 22.98
CA ILE A 216 -18.95 -24.67 21.60
C ILE A 216 -19.29 -23.55 20.60
N GLY A 217 -20.25 -22.68 20.94
CA GLY A 217 -20.60 -21.52 20.12
C GLY A 217 -19.44 -20.52 19.98
N ILE A 218 -18.78 -20.18 21.09
CA ILE A 218 -17.65 -19.22 21.10
C ILE A 218 -16.43 -19.83 20.41
N GLU A 219 -16.10 -21.09 20.70
CA GLU A 219 -14.99 -21.82 20.09
C GLU A 219 -15.17 -21.90 18.57
N GLY A 220 -16.35 -22.33 18.11
CA GLY A 220 -16.66 -22.41 16.67
C GLY A 220 -16.57 -21.05 15.97
N ALA A 221 -17.06 -19.98 16.61
CA ALA A 221 -16.95 -18.63 16.07
C ALA A 221 -15.48 -18.18 15.96
N MET A 222 -14.66 -18.44 16.98
CA MET A 222 -13.25 -18.06 16.98
C MET A 222 -12.44 -18.83 15.94
N VAL A 223 -12.62 -20.14 15.84
CA VAL A 223 -11.99 -20.98 14.80
C VAL A 223 -12.40 -20.49 13.41
N GLY A 224 -13.68 -20.16 13.22
CA GLY A 224 -14.18 -19.59 11.96
C GLY A 224 -13.53 -18.26 11.59
N ILE A 225 -13.37 -17.35 12.56
CA ILE A 225 -12.69 -16.05 12.34
C ILE A 225 -11.22 -16.25 12.00
N VAL A 226 -10.51 -17.10 12.76
CA VAL A 226 -9.09 -17.38 12.50
C VAL A 226 -8.91 -18.04 11.14
N TYR A 227 -9.75 -19.02 10.79
CA TYR A 227 -9.74 -19.65 9.48
C TYR A 227 -9.97 -18.63 8.36
N ALA A 228 -11.00 -17.79 8.48
CA ALA A 228 -11.28 -16.74 7.49
C ALA A 228 -10.11 -15.74 7.36
N LYS A 229 -9.44 -15.43 8.47
CA LYS A 229 -8.29 -14.52 8.49
C LYS A 229 -7.04 -15.13 7.86
N VAL A 230 -6.75 -16.41 8.10
CA VAL A 230 -5.63 -17.15 7.47
C VAL A 230 -5.90 -17.43 6.00
N ALA A 231 -7.15 -17.74 5.64
CA ALA A 231 -7.56 -17.99 4.26
C ALA A 231 -7.53 -16.71 3.41
N ARG A 232 -7.55 -15.52 4.03
CA ARG A 232 -7.27 -14.28 3.31
C ARG A 232 -5.80 -14.28 2.88
N PRO A 233 -5.51 -13.95 1.60
CA PRO A 233 -4.17 -13.72 1.13
C PRO A 233 -3.61 -12.62 2.02
N SER A 234 -2.50 -12.93 2.70
CA SER A 234 -1.75 -11.92 3.41
C SER A 234 -1.55 -10.72 2.49
N LYS A 235 -1.60 -9.50 3.01
CA LYS A 235 -1.15 -8.28 2.29
C LYS A 235 0.26 -8.45 1.69
N GLN A 236 0.98 -9.50 2.09
CA GLN A 236 2.27 -9.95 1.61
C GLN A 236 2.23 -10.92 0.41
N VAL A 237 1.09 -11.04 -0.29
CA VAL A 237 1.09 -11.58 -1.66
C VAL A 237 1.80 -10.56 -2.54
N SER A 238 2.76 -11.05 -3.34
CA SER A 238 3.68 -10.29 -4.22
C SER A 238 3.02 -9.03 -4.78
N GLU A 239 3.27 -7.88 -4.19
CA GLU A 239 2.84 -6.63 -4.78
C GLU A 239 3.68 -6.42 -6.06
N PRO A 240 3.06 -6.24 -7.23
CA PRO A 240 3.79 -5.90 -8.43
C PRO A 240 4.62 -4.64 -8.18
N LYS A 241 5.86 -4.68 -8.62
CA LYS A 241 6.79 -3.57 -8.54
C LYS A 241 6.58 -2.65 -9.74
N PHE A 242 6.30 -1.38 -9.46
CA PHE A 242 6.26 -0.32 -10.46
C PHE A 242 7.60 0.40 -10.54
N SER A 243 7.91 1.01 -11.69
CA SER A 243 9.07 1.90 -11.82
C SER A 243 8.93 3.10 -10.90
N ARG A 244 10.05 3.60 -10.36
CA ARG A 244 10.06 4.81 -9.51
C ARG A 244 9.76 6.10 -10.28
N LYS A 245 10.01 6.10 -11.59
CA LYS A 245 9.77 7.21 -12.50
C LYS A 245 8.89 6.74 -13.66
N ALA A 246 8.16 7.66 -14.26
CA ALA A 246 7.54 7.45 -15.57
C ALA A 246 8.34 8.26 -16.61
N VAL A 247 8.36 7.80 -17.85
CA VAL A 247 9.13 8.46 -18.91
C VAL A 247 8.24 8.85 -20.06
N ILE A 248 8.51 9.99 -20.68
CA ILE A 248 7.86 10.42 -21.91
C ILE A 248 8.85 10.28 -23.05
N CYS A 249 8.53 9.43 -24.03
CA CYS A 249 9.35 9.21 -25.20
C CYS A 249 8.51 9.12 -26.48
N GLN A 250 9.19 9.19 -27.62
CA GLN A 250 8.56 8.97 -28.92
C GLN A 250 8.68 7.49 -29.32
N ARG A 251 7.54 6.85 -29.59
CA ARG A 251 7.46 5.49 -30.14
C ARG A 251 6.63 5.51 -31.41
N ASP A 252 7.18 5.00 -32.51
CA ASP A 252 6.54 4.94 -33.82
C ASP A 252 5.94 6.29 -34.28
N GLY A 253 6.67 7.38 -34.02
CA GLY A 253 6.26 8.74 -34.38
C GLY A 253 5.26 9.39 -33.41
N ASN A 254 4.75 8.68 -32.40
CA ASN A 254 3.82 9.21 -31.40
C ASN A 254 4.51 9.45 -30.04
N ILE A 255 4.16 10.54 -29.37
CA ILE A 255 4.60 10.79 -28.00
C ILE A 255 3.80 9.91 -27.04
N CYS A 256 4.49 9.22 -26.14
CA CYS A 256 3.93 8.21 -25.27
C CYS A 256 4.41 8.39 -23.83
N LEU A 257 3.51 8.18 -22.86
CA LEU A 257 3.85 8.06 -21.45
C LEU A 257 4.07 6.58 -21.16
N VAL A 258 5.25 6.24 -20.67
CA VAL A 258 5.69 4.87 -20.46
C VAL A 258 5.99 4.62 -18.99
N ILE A 259 5.42 3.55 -18.45
CA ILE A 259 5.60 3.10 -17.06
C ILE A 259 6.01 1.63 -17.10
N ARG A 260 6.99 1.22 -16.31
CA ARG A 260 7.40 -0.18 -16.24
C ARG A 260 6.79 -0.87 -15.03
N VAL A 261 6.27 -2.07 -15.24
CA VAL A 261 5.70 -2.92 -14.19
C VAL A 261 6.32 -4.30 -14.25
N CYS A 262 6.50 -4.93 -13.08
CA CYS A 262 6.94 -6.31 -12.98
C CYS A 262 6.26 -7.00 -11.81
N ASP A 263 5.96 -8.28 -11.95
CA ASP A 263 5.72 -9.13 -10.80
C ASP A 263 7.06 -9.73 -10.31
N GLN A 264 7.45 -9.42 -9.07
CA GLN A 264 8.76 -9.79 -8.54
C GLN A 264 8.88 -11.29 -8.21
N LYS A 265 7.78 -11.97 -7.87
CA LYS A 265 7.81 -13.39 -7.49
C LYS A 265 7.54 -14.34 -8.67
N GLY A 266 7.32 -13.82 -9.88
CA GLY A 266 6.99 -14.63 -11.06
C GLY A 266 5.69 -15.43 -10.90
N GLN A 267 4.83 -15.03 -9.96
CA GLN A 267 3.51 -15.59 -9.75
C GLN A 267 2.55 -14.88 -10.69
N GLN A 268 2.49 -15.36 -11.94
CA GLN A 268 1.64 -14.79 -12.98
C GLN A 268 0.22 -14.51 -12.46
N ALA A 269 -0.11 -13.23 -12.32
CA ALA A 269 -1.44 -12.81 -11.93
C ALA A 269 -2.41 -13.07 -13.10
N ILE A 270 -3.41 -13.92 -12.85
CA ILE A 270 -4.40 -14.30 -13.84
C ILE A 270 -5.36 -13.13 -14.05
N GLY A 271 -5.65 -12.82 -15.32
CA GLY A 271 -6.59 -11.75 -15.67
C GLY A 271 -6.10 -10.34 -15.29
N THR A 272 -4.81 -10.09 -15.45
CA THR A 272 -4.22 -8.78 -15.13
C THR A 272 -4.86 -7.66 -15.96
N LYS A 273 -5.36 -6.63 -15.27
CA LYS A 273 -5.90 -5.42 -15.85
C LYS A 273 -5.20 -4.21 -15.25
N ILE A 274 -4.68 -3.34 -16.10
CA ILE A 274 -4.02 -2.10 -15.71
C ILE A 274 -4.87 -0.93 -16.18
N ARG A 275 -5.07 0.03 -15.29
CA ARG A 275 -5.73 1.30 -15.56
C ARG A 275 -4.84 2.43 -15.10
N VAL A 276 -4.78 3.48 -15.91
CA VAL A 276 -4.03 4.70 -15.58
C VAL A 276 -5.03 5.84 -15.52
N PHE A 277 -4.97 6.64 -14.45
CA PHE A 277 -5.84 7.78 -14.23
C PHE A 277 -5.00 9.04 -14.06
N LEU A 278 -5.46 10.13 -14.65
CA LEU A 278 -4.97 11.46 -14.41
C LEU A 278 -5.86 12.12 -13.36
N LEU A 279 -5.28 12.40 -12.19
CA LEU A 279 -5.91 13.14 -11.11
C LEU A 279 -5.53 14.62 -11.25
N GLU A 280 -6.54 15.47 -11.40
CA GLU A 280 -6.36 16.91 -11.57
C GLU A 280 -7.48 17.70 -10.91
N ASP A 281 -7.19 18.93 -10.52
CA ASP A 281 -8.20 19.88 -10.07
C ASP A 281 -8.97 20.42 -11.28
N ARG A 282 -10.29 20.21 -11.29
CA ARG A 282 -11.15 20.64 -12.40
C ARG A 282 -12.12 21.73 -11.96
N ARG A 283 -12.25 22.75 -12.82
CA ARG A 283 -13.35 23.74 -12.77
C ARG A 283 -14.29 23.52 -13.95
N SER A 284 -15.58 23.70 -13.71
CA SER A 284 -16.60 23.66 -14.76
C SER A 284 -16.49 24.90 -15.66
N GLN A 285 -17.18 24.88 -16.81
CA GLN A 285 -17.21 26.06 -17.71
C GLN A 285 -17.99 27.22 -17.08
N GLU A 286 -18.93 26.90 -16.19
CA GLU A 286 -19.75 27.80 -15.40
C GLU A 286 -19.00 28.38 -14.18
N GLY A 287 -17.75 27.95 -13.94
CA GLY A 287 -16.90 28.43 -12.85
C GLY A 287 -17.02 27.67 -11.53
N GLU A 288 -17.79 26.58 -11.48
CA GLU A 288 -17.89 25.71 -10.30
C GLU A 288 -16.60 24.94 -10.08
N TYR A 289 -16.09 24.89 -8.85
CA TYR A 289 -14.95 24.06 -8.49
C TYR A 289 -15.44 22.64 -8.19
N LEU A 290 -15.17 21.70 -9.10
CA LEU A 290 -15.57 20.29 -8.99
C LEU A 290 -14.61 19.47 -8.11
N GLY A 291 -13.54 20.08 -7.60
CA GLY A 291 -12.50 19.40 -6.84
C GLY A 291 -11.59 18.52 -7.71
N LYS A 292 -11.05 17.45 -7.10
CA LYS A 292 -10.16 16.51 -7.76
C LYS A 292 -10.95 15.53 -8.63
N CYS A 293 -10.74 15.59 -9.94
CA CYS A 293 -11.35 14.71 -10.93
C CYS A 293 -10.34 13.66 -11.41
N LEU A 294 -10.83 12.43 -11.60
CA LEU A 294 -10.07 11.31 -12.16
C LEU A 294 -10.49 11.09 -13.62
N ASN A 295 -9.56 11.25 -14.55
CA ASN A 295 -9.77 10.98 -15.97
C ASN A 295 -8.94 9.76 -16.40
N GLU A 296 -9.55 8.74 -16.99
CA GLU A 296 -8.84 7.55 -17.45
C GLU A 296 -7.98 7.84 -18.69
N LEU A 297 -6.71 7.44 -18.64
CA LEU A 297 -5.77 7.48 -19.76
C LEU A 297 -5.79 6.13 -20.49
N LYS A 298 -6.08 6.15 -21.80
CA LYS A 298 -6.21 4.93 -22.62
C LYS A 298 -4.85 4.28 -22.89
N ILE A 299 -4.66 3.07 -22.40
CA ILE A 299 -3.42 2.31 -22.58
C ILE A 299 -3.44 1.54 -23.90
N GLU A 300 -2.27 1.32 -24.48
CA GLU A 300 -2.01 0.31 -25.51
C GLU A 300 -2.51 -1.09 -25.04
N ASP A 301 -3.00 -1.91 -25.97
CA ASP A 301 -3.56 -3.26 -25.69
C ASP A 301 -4.75 -3.30 -24.71
N SER A 302 -5.58 -2.25 -24.70
CA SER A 302 -6.83 -2.18 -23.90
C SER A 302 -6.65 -2.36 -22.39
N GLY A 303 -5.43 -2.20 -21.89
CA GLY A 303 -5.11 -2.32 -20.47
C GLY A 303 -5.11 -3.75 -19.93
N THR A 304 -4.95 -4.78 -20.77
CA THR A 304 -4.85 -6.18 -20.31
C THR A 304 -3.51 -6.81 -20.72
N PRO A 305 -2.37 -6.35 -20.18
CA PRO A 305 -1.07 -6.88 -20.55
C PRO A 305 -0.83 -8.27 -19.94
N PHE A 306 -0.17 -9.13 -20.71
CA PHE A 306 0.33 -10.40 -20.21
C PHE A 306 1.73 -10.21 -19.58
N ILE A 307 1.80 -10.10 -18.25
CA ILE A 307 3.04 -9.83 -17.51
C ILE A 307 3.79 -11.16 -17.26
N LEU A 308 4.57 -11.60 -18.25
CA LEU A 308 5.50 -12.73 -18.09
C LEU A 308 6.86 -12.29 -17.52
N TRP A 309 7.28 -11.07 -17.85
CA TRP A 309 8.53 -10.41 -17.44
C TRP A 309 8.25 -8.91 -17.26
N PRO A 310 9.22 -8.10 -16.77
CA PRO A 310 9.06 -6.65 -16.71
C PRO A 310 8.56 -6.08 -18.03
N THR A 311 7.34 -5.57 -18.01
CA THR A 311 6.65 -5.07 -19.21
C THR A 311 6.47 -3.57 -19.08
N THR A 312 6.65 -2.86 -20.19
CA THR A 312 6.36 -1.42 -20.24
C THR A 312 4.95 -1.19 -20.71
N ILE A 313 4.17 -0.47 -19.91
CA ILE A 313 2.83 0.02 -20.21
C ILE A 313 2.99 1.34 -20.95
N CYS A 314 2.25 1.52 -22.03
CA CYS A 314 2.35 2.69 -22.91
C CYS A 314 0.99 3.36 -23.04
N HIS A 315 0.95 4.67 -22.82
CA HIS A 315 -0.21 5.51 -23.13
C HIS A 315 0.16 6.47 -24.26
N PHE A 316 -0.49 6.34 -25.41
CA PHE A 316 -0.34 7.27 -26.53
C PHE A 316 -0.98 8.61 -26.20
N ILE A 317 -0.20 9.69 -26.30
CA ILE A 317 -0.69 11.04 -26.04
C ILE A 317 -1.17 11.64 -27.36
N ASP A 318 -2.45 11.40 -27.63
CA ASP A 318 -3.18 11.98 -28.75
C ASP A 318 -3.93 13.26 -28.33
N ARG A 319 -4.51 13.99 -29.28
CA ARG A 319 -5.31 15.21 -28.99
C ARG A 319 -6.53 14.94 -28.10
N ARG A 320 -6.94 13.67 -27.97
CA ARG A 320 -8.07 13.24 -27.14
C ARG A 320 -7.63 12.88 -25.72
N SER A 321 -6.34 12.65 -25.51
CA SER A 321 -5.78 12.35 -24.20
C SER A 321 -5.93 13.57 -23.28
N PRO A 322 -6.47 13.40 -22.05
CA PRO A 322 -6.47 14.43 -21.02
C PRO A 322 -5.05 14.96 -20.70
N PHE A 323 -4.02 14.15 -20.97
CA PHE A 323 -2.63 14.50 -20.73
C PHE A 323 -2.04 15.44 -21.80
N TYR A 324 -2.70 15.56 -22.96
CA TYR A 324 -2.20 16.36 -24.09
C TYR A 324 -1.99 17.83 -23.74
N LYS A 325 -2.88 18.41 -22.93
CA LYS A 325 -2.80 19.82 -22.49
C LYS A 325 -1.53 20.12 -21.68
N TYR A 326 -1.06 19.13 -20.91
CA TYR A 326 0.13 19.29 -20.08
C TYR A 326 1.40 19.23 -20.90
N ILE A 327 1.42 18.51 -22.02
CA ILE A 327 2.60 18.43 -22.89
C ILE A 327 2.82 19.72 -23.67
N CYS A 328 1.74 20.41 -24.05
CA CYS A 328 1.84 21.69 -24.74
C CYS A 328 2.30 22.83 -23.82
N GLU A 329 2.25 22.63 -22.51
CA GLU A 329 2.67 23.59 -21.49
C GLU A 329 3.88 23.04 -20.73
N ASP A 330 4.61 23.87 -19.98
CA ASP A 330 5.63 23.32 -19.06
C ASP A 330 4.92 22.61 -17.90
N TYR A 331 4.88 21.28 -17.96
CA TYR A 331 4.17 20.44 -16.99
C TYR A 331 4.87 20.36 -15.63
N THR A 332 6.13 20.78 -15.54
CA THR A 332 6.96 20.64 -14.33
C THR A 332 6.38 21.36 -13.11
N ASN A 333 5.69 22.49 -13.34
CA ASN A 333 5.11 23.34 -12.30
C ASN A 333 3.58 23.17 -12.15
N LYS A 334 2.99 22.18 -12.82
CA LYS A 334 1.55 21.93 -12.76
C LYS A 334 1.20 21.00 -11.60
N GLU A 335 -0.03 21.09 -11.12
CA GLU A 335 -0.55 20.22 -10.05
C GLU A 335 -1.44 19.14 -10.66
N PHE A 336 -0.84 17.98 -10.94
CA PHE A 336 -1.57 16.76 -11.32
C PHE A 336 -0.84 15.53 -10.75
N GLU A 337 -1.54 14.41 -10.65
CA GLU A 337 -0.98 13.14 -10.20
C GLU A 337 -1.44 12.03 -11.15
N VAL A 338 -0.52 11.24 -11.69
CA VAL A 338 -0.84 10.09 -12.53
C VAL A 338 -0.90 8.85 -11.64
N ILE A 339 -2.10 8.28 -11.48
CA ILE A 339 -2.34 7.09 -10.66
C ILE A 339 -2.39 5.87 -11.57
N VAL A 340 -1.65 4.83 -11.21
CA VAL A 340 -1.68 3.53 -11.87
C VAL A 340 -2.30 2.52 -10.93
N SER A 341 -3.26 1.76 -11.42
CA SER A 341 -3.90 0.65 -10.72
C SER A 341 -3.72 -0.62 -11.52
N LEU A 342 -3.13 -1.64 -10.90
CA LEU A 342 -3.02 -3.00 -11.42
C LEU A 342 -3.93 -3.91 -10.60
N THR A 343 -4.89 -4.53 -11.26
CA THR A 343 -5.79 -5.53 -10.69
C THR A 343 -5.44 -6.89 -11.28
N GLY A 344 -5.33 -7.93 -10.46
CA GLY A 344 -5.05 -9.28 -10.92
C GLY A 344 -5.48 -10.32 -9.91
N SER A 345 -5.67 -11.57 -10.33
CA SER A 345 -5.98 -12.68 -9.43
C SER A 345 -4.72 -13.47 -9.11
N SER A 346 -4.51 -13.78 -7.83
CA SER A 346 -3.44 -14.69 -7.41
C SER A 346 -3.70 -16.10 -7.95
N PRO A 347 -2.70 -16.77 -8.56
CA PRO A 347 -2.88 -18.11 -9.12
C PRO A 347 -3.10 -19.19 -8.05
N SER A 348 -2.61 -18.99 -6.83
CA SER A 348 -2.72 -19.97 -5.74
C SER A 348 -4.03 -19.86 -4.95
N SER A 349 -4.56 -18.66 -4.76
CA SER A 349 -5.77 -18.42 -3.96
C SER A 349 -7.01 -18.10 -4.79
N GLY A 350 -6.86 -17.75 -6.08
CA GLY A 350 -7.97 -17.29 -6.93
C GLY A 350 -8.57 -15.94 -6.49
N GLN A 351 -7.96 -15.27 -5.51
CA GLN A 351 -8.46 -13.98 -5.01
C GLN A 351 -7.88 -12.82 -5.80
N ILE A 352 -8.73 -11.82 -6.03
CA ILE A 352 -8.38 -10.60 -6.76
C ILE A 352 -7.68 -9.63 -5.80
N THR A 353 -6.49 -9.19 -6.19
CA THR A 353 -5.71 -8.14 -5.53
C THR A 353 -5.64 -6.90 -6.41
N GLU A 354 -5.53 -5.73 -5.79
CA GLU A 354 -5.31 -4.47 -6.47
C GLU A 354 -4.13 -3.74 -5.85
N SER A 355 -3.14 -3.39 -6.68
CA SER A 355 -1.97 -2.62 -6.29
C SER A 355 -1.95 -1.30 -7.02
N ARG A 356 -1.56 -0.24 -6.32
CA ARG A 356 -1.61 1.12 -6.84
C ARG A 356 -0.27 1.81 -6.65
N THR A 357 0.06 2.72 -7.56
CA THR A 357 1.19 3.66 -7.42
C THR A 357 0.78 5.00 -8.00
N SER A 358 1.55 6.05 -7.73
CA SER A 358 1.36 7.34 -8.38
C SER A 358 2.67 7.99 -8.79
N TYR A 359 2.56 8.86 -9.80
CA TYR A 359 3.63 9.67 -10.32
C TYR A 359 3.23 11.14 -10.25
N LEU A 360 4.04 11.91 -9.53
CA LEU A 360 3.97 13.36 -9.52
C LEU A 360 4.67 13.93 -10.76
N PRO A 361 4.44 15.20 -11.14
CA PRO A 361 5.02 15.79 -12.35
C PRO A 361 6.55 15.74 -12.37
N LYS A 362 7.18 15.92 -11.20
CA LYS A 362 8.64 15.81 -10.99
C LYS A 362 9.20 14.39 -11.19
N GLU A 363 8.35 13.38 -11.15
CA GLU A 363 8.71 11.96 -11.31
C GLU A 363 8.46 11.47 -12.73
N ILE A 364 8.02 12.36 -13.62
CA ILE A 364 7.81 12.12 -15.05
C ILE A 364 8.94 12.81 -15.82
N THR A 365 9.87 12.03 -16.36
CA THR A 365 11.03 12.56 -17.11
C THR A 365 10.72 12.66 -18.60
N TRP A 366 11.11 13.78 -19.22
CA TRP A 366 10.92 14.04 -20.64
C TRP A 366 12.13 13.58 -21.46
N GLY A 367 11.89 12.92 -22.60
CA GLY A 367 12.95 12.54 -23.54
C GLY A 367 13.85 11.43 -23.04
N GLU A 368 13.34 10.57 -22.18
CA GLU A 368 14.04 9.38 -21.70
C GLU A 368 13.28 8.11 -22.08
N CYS A 369 14.00 7.01 -22.27
CA CYS A 369 13.41 5.68 -22.39
C CYS A 369 14.02 4.73 -21.36
N PHE A 370 13.28 3.69 -20.99
CA PHE A 370 13.83 2.69 -20.08
C PHE A 370 14.87 1.80 -20.77
N VAL A 371 15.96 1.49 -20.07
CA VAL A 371 17.01 0.58 -20.53
C VAL A 371 16.44 -0.83 -20.72
N ASN A 372 16.86 -1.56 -21.75
CA ASN A 372 16.51 -2.97 -21.90
C ASN A 372 17.22 -3.81 -20.83
N ILE A 373 16.45 -4.53 -20.03
CA ILE A 373 16.94 -5.33 -18.89
C ILE A 373 16.83 -6.84 -19.13
N ILE A 374 16.34 -7.25 -20.30
CA ILE A 374 16.15 -8.67 -20.63
C ILE A 374 17.28 -9.10 -21.55
N HIS A 375 18.10 -10.03 -21.06
CA HIS A 375 19.25 -10.56 -21.79
C HIS A 375 19.11 -12.07 -21.97
N TYR A 376 19.49 -12.57 -23.14
CA TYR A 376 19.56 -14.01 -23.37
C TYR A 376 20.96 -14.53 -23.03
N ASN A 377 21.05 -15.42 -22.03
CA ASN A 377 22.31 -16.06 -21.68
C ASN A 377 22.49 -17.35 -22.49
N ALA A 378 23.28 -17.28 -23.57
CA ALA A 378 23.53 -18.41 -24.46
C ALA A 378 24.22 -19.60 -23.77
N SER A 379 25.04 -19.35 -22.74
CA SER A 379 25.74 -20.42 -22.01
C SER A 379 24.79 -21.27 -21.15
N LYS A 380 23.71 -20.66 -20.63
CA LYS A 380 22.72 -21.34 -19.79
C LYS A 380 21.43 -21.68 -20.54
N ASN A 381 21.26 -21.20 -21.79
CA ASN A 381 20.02 -21.28 -22.57
C ASN A 381 18.79 -20.74 -21.81
N VAL A 382 18.96 -19.64 -21.07
CA VAL A 382 17.90 -19.02 -20.25
C VAL A 382 17.91 -17.51 -20.42
N TYR A 383 16.73 -16.88 -20.38
CA TYR A 383 16.58 -15.43 -20.30
C TYR A 383 16.86 -14.95 -18.87
N THR A 384 17.80 -14.05 -18.72
CA THR A 384 18.15 -13.41 -17.45
C THR A 384 17.67 -11.97 -17.44
N ILE A 385 17.05 -11.56 -16.34
CA ILE A 385 16.50 -10.21 -16.15
C ILE A 385 17.38 -9.48 -15.13
N ASP A 386 17.90 -8.33 -15.51
CA ASP A 386 18.66 -7.47 -14.62
C ASP A 386 17.73 -6.50 -13.85
N TYR A 387 17.46 -6.82 -12.59
CA TYR A 387 16.59 -6.00 -11.74
C TYR A 387 17.29 -4.77 -11.12
N GLU A 388 18.63 -4.69 -11.16
CA GLU A 388 19.35 -3.51 -10.69
C GLU A 388 19.03 -2.31 -11.60
N ASN A 389 19.01 -2.56 -12.91
CA ASN A 389 18.66 -1.58 -13.93
C ASN A 389 17.15 -1.43 -14.17
N PHE A 390 16.30 -1.94 -13.27
CA PHE A 390 14.84 -1.89 -13.45
C PHE A 390 14.31 -0.46 -13.62
N ASN A 391 14.85 0.48 -12.85
CA ASN A 391 14.48 1.90 -12.90
C ASN A 391 15.37 2.74 -13.82
N ALA A 392 16.39 2.14 -14.45
CA ALA A 392 17.36 2.88 -15.25
C ALA A 392 16.74 3.38 -16.55
N THR A 393 17.04 4.64 -16.87
CA THR A 393 16.57 5.34 -18.06
C THR A 393 17.75 5.94 -18.81
N VAL A 394 17.60 6.10 -20.12
CA VAL A 394 18.59 6.73 -21.00
C VAL A 394 17.92 7.83 -21.82
N PRO A 395 18.62 8.95 -22.07
CA PRO A 395 18.09 10.02 -22.91
C PRO A 395 17.95 9.55 -24.36
N VAL A 396 16.87 9.96 -25.01
CA VAL A 396 16.56 9.64 -26.41
C VAL A 396 16.24 10.93 -27.16
N PRO A 397 16.71 11.09 -28.42
CA PRO A 397 16.33 12.23 -29.24
C PRO A 397 14.81 12.31 -29.39
N MET A 398 14.25 13.47 -29.05
CA MET A 398 12.83 13.78 -29.21
C MET A 398 12.65 14.79 -30.33
N VAL A 399 11.61 14.62 -31.15
CA VAL A 399 11.14 15.70 -32.03
C VAL A 399 10.67 16.87 -31.17
N SER A 400 10.95 18.10 -31.61
CA SER A 400 10.55 19.28 -30.83
C SER A 400 9.02 19.32 -30.68
N LEU A 401 8.53 19.75 -29.51
CA LEU A 401 7.10 19.86 -29.22
C LEU A 401 6.36 20.71 -30.27
N THR A 402 7.02 21.76 -30.77
CA THR A 402 6.52 22.65 -31.80
C THR A 402 6.38 21.95 -33.16
N GLU A 403 7.36 21.14 -33.57
CA GLU A 403 7.27 20.34 -34.80
C GLU A 403 6.20 19.25 -34.71
N PHE A 404 6.06 18.59 -33.55
CA PHE A 404 5.03 17.58 -33.34
C PHE A 404 3.60 18.16 -33.44
N VAL A 405 3.37 19.32 -32.80
CA VAL A 405 2.08 20.02 -32.88
C VAL A 405 1.81 20.48 -34.32
N PHE A 406 2.84 20.95 -35.03
CA PHE A 406 2.75 21.41 -36.41
C PHE A 406 2.47 20.27 -37.40
N GLU A 407 3.19 19.14 -37.32
CA GLU A 407 2.98 17.95 -38.16
C GLU A 407 1.58 17.36 -38.03
N ARG A 408 1.03 17.32 -36.81
CA ARG A 408 -0.35 16.84 -36.62
C ARG A 408 -1.38 17.87 -37.07
N SER A 409 -1.07 19.17 -37.03
CA SER A 409 -1.95 20.21 -37.59
C SER A 409 -2.04 20.10 -39.12
N SER A 410 -0.91 19.90 -39.80
CA SER A 410 -0.85 19.77 -41.26
C SER A 410 -1.49 18.47 -41.76
N LYS A 411 -1.35 17.35 -41.05
CA LYS A 411 -2.01 16.07 -41.41
C LYS A 411 -3.53 16.05 -41.21
N THR A 412 -4.11 17.01 -40.48
CA THR A 412 -5.57 17.15 -40.31
C THR A 412 -6.26 18.05 -41.33
N GLN A 413 -5.53 18.69 -42.25
CA GLN A 413 -6.18 19.37 -43.38
C GLN A 413 -6.59 18.33 -44.44
N PRO A 414 -7.87 18.25 -44.84
CA PRO A 414 -8.25 17.42 -45.98
C PRO A 414 -7.49 17.92 -47.22
N PRO A 415 -7.08 17.03 -48.15
CA PRO A 415 -6.34 17.45 -49.33
C PRO A 415 -7.19 18.44 -50.12
N THR A 416 -6.71 19.69 -50.18
CA THR A 416 -7.25 20.74 -51.03
C THR A 416 -7.12 20.27 -52.48
N LYS A 417 -8.22 19.78 -53.05
CA LYS A 417 -8.31 19.56 -54.49
C LYS A 417 -8.17 20.91 -55.18
N HIS A 418 -6.98 21.19 -55.71
CA HIS A 418 -6.81 22.23 -56.72
C HIS A 418 -7.65 21.85 -57.95
N PHE A 419 -8.83 22.45 -58.07
CA PHE A 419 -9.62 22.43 -59.31
C PHE A 419 -8.85 23.25 -60.36
N ARG A 420 -8.13 22.60 -61.27
CA ARG A 420 -7.68 23.21 -62.53
C ARG A 420 -8.87 23.27 -63.47
N LEU A 421 -9.44 24.46 -63.66
CA LEU A 421 -10.31 24.75 -64.81
C LEU A 421 -9.45 24.75 -66.07
N SER A 422 -9.42 23.64 -66.80
CA SER A 422 -8.89 23.61 -68.17
C SER A 422 -9.95 24.12 -69.13
N GLN A 423 -9.62 25.22 -69.81
CA GLN A 423 -10.37 25.79 -70.92
C GLN A 423 -10.55 24.75 -72.03
N TYR A 424 -11.79 24.47 -72.42
CA TYR A 424 -12.09 23.77 -73.68
C TYR A 424 -12.03 24.78 -74.82
N LYS A 425 -11.03 24.61 -75.71
CA LYS A 425 -11.04 25.16 -77.06
C LYS A 425 -11.96 24.28 -77.92
N THR A 426 -13.02 24.87 -78.45
CA THR A 426 -13.81 24.32 -79.55
C THR A 426 -13.04 24.50 -80.86
N HIS A 427 -12.75 23.40 -81.55
CA HIS A 427 -12.44 23.38 -82.98
C HIS A 427 -13.64 22.76 -83.72
N GLU A 428 -14.01 23.45 -84.80
CA GLU A 428 -14.77 23.09 -86.00
C GLU A 428 -15.07 21.59 -86.20
N ILE A 429 -16.33 21.26 -86.53
CA ILE A 429 -16.86 21.04 -87.90
C ILE A 429 -18.29 21.57 -87.94
#